data_AF-A0A917AN87-F1
#
_entry.id   AF-A0A917AN87-F1
#
_cell.length_a   1.000
_cell.length_b   1.000
_cell.length_c   1.000
_cell.angle_alpha   90.00
_cell.angle_beta   90.00
_cell.angle_gamma   90.00
#
_symmetry.space_group_name_H-M   'P 1'
#
loop_
_entity.id
_entity.type
_entity.pdbx_description
1 polymer ?
#
loop_
_entity_poly.entity_id
_entity_poly.type
_entity_poly.pdbx_seq_one_letter_code
_entity_poly.pdbx_strand_id
1 'polypeptide(L)'
;MYELVDQYGLELFPLQEQGEAVYHVSDQRNSALPESVEALYADVDTWAQDVDLTAVENTPGAAELDRMTFHTWLHQHADRDAAEFVGRTLAGGLLGKDAGDISVLQMLFYIRSGGGVESLTSTRGGAQQDRVIGGPPALARRMAEDLGAERILFEFCTVGLQREGDTWRIHSADGRELIADQVISTLPPTALAAVDISPALPSPKRRALRSLMPGHSLKFHAVYPAPLWHDQGLSGVFNSQDGWITEAVDNSVPGDARGVLTFFVYGEQAAQLTQLPAQDRPGILLEEVAERLNDQRLHGPTEFIEFSWEDEPFTGGCFSSSFAVGNMHRYGSILKQPWDGLHFAGTETSEIWNGYIEGAVRAGEREADRIAAG
;
A
#
# COMPACT_ATOMS: atom_id res chain seq x y z
N MET A 1 13.18 5.07 7.71
CA MET A 1 13.55 4.11 6.65
C MET A 1 14.94 4.40 6.11
N TYR A 2 15.19 5.58 5.53
CA TYR A 2 16.54 5.94 5.04
C TYR A 2 17.63 5.81 6.11
N GLU A 3 17.34 6.24 7.35
CA GLU A 3 18.29 6.04 8.47
C GLU A 3 18.62 4.57 8.73
N LEU A 4 17.65 3.65 8.59
CA LEU A 4 17.89 2.21 8.72
C LEU A 4 18.70 1.67 7.53
N VAL A 5 18.42 2.14 6.32
CA VAL A 5 19.20 1.80 5.12
C VAL A 5 20.67 2.19 5.33
N ASP A 6 20.92 3.42 5.78
CA ASP A 6 22.26 3.92 6.09
C ASP A 6 22.93 3.12 7.23
N GLN A 7 22.19 2.87 8.32
CA GLN A 7 22.66 2.10 9.47
C GLN A 7 23.18 0.71 9.07
N TYR A 8 22.47 0.03 8.17
CA TYR A 8 22.84 -1.31 7.69
C TYR A 8 23.71 -1.31 6.43
N GLY A 9 24.18 -0.14 5.98
CA GLY A 9 25.06 0.01 4.83
C GLY A 9 24.45 -0.54 3.54
N LEU A 10 23.14 -0.39 3.38
CA LEU A 10 22.43 -0.78 2.16
C LEU A 10 22.48 0.34 1.13
N GLU A 11 22.61 -0.03 -0.14
CA GLU A 11 22.65 0.93 -1.22
C GLU A 11 21.24 1.14 -1.80
N LEU A 12 20.95 2.40 -2.14
CA LEU A 12 19.76 2.78 -2.88
C LEU A 12 20.12 3.14 -4.32
N PHE A 13 19.14 3.02 -5.21
CA PHE A 13 19.19 3.60 -6.54
C PHE A 13 17.87 4.30 -6.86
N PRO A 14 17.92 5.45 -7.55
CA PRO A 14 16.71 6.14 -7.93
C PRO A 14 16.03 5.40 -9.08
N LEU A 15 14.71 5.36 -9.06
CA LEU A 15 13.88 5.08 -10.23
C LEU A 15 14.21 6.14 -11.29
N GLN A 16 14.71 5.68 -12.43
CA GLN A 16 15.07 6.57 -13.52
C GLN A 16 13.87 6.77 -14.45
N GLU A 17 13.30 7.97 -14.43
CA GLU A 17 12.37 8.42 -15.45
C GLU A 17 13.16 8.95 -16.65
N GLN A 18 13.60 8.06 -17.53
CA GLN A 18 14.25 8.45 -18.77
C GLN A 18 13.22 8.62 -19.89
N GLY A 19 12.75 9.84 -20.09
CA GLY A 19 11.81 10.17 -21.17
C GLY A 19 10.46 10.62 -20.66
N GLU A 20 9.47 10.67 -21.56
CA GLU A 20 8.13 11.17 -21.28
C GLU A 20 7.25 10.09 -20.64
N ALA A 21 6.51 10.45 -19.60
CA ALA A 21 5.42 9.65 -19.06
C ALA A 21 4.18 9.76 -19.97
N VAL A 22 3.26 8.80 -19.87
CA VAL A 22 2.05 8.74 -20.70
C VAL A 22 0.79 8.70 -19.84
N TYR A 23 -0.16 9.58 -20.11
CA TYR A 23 -1.44 9.64 -19.40
C TYR A 23 -2.59 9.38 -20.36
N HIS A 24 -3.38 8.34 -20.07
CA HIS A 24 -4.56 7.97 -20.85
C HIS A 24 -5.83 8.48 -20.14
N VAL A 25 -6.42 9.54 -20.67
CA VAL A 25 -7.60 10.23 -20.13
C VAL A 25 -8.55 10.54 -21.30
N SER A 26 -9.84 10.26 -21.15
CA SER A 26 -10.87 10.50 -22.19
C SER A 26 -10.54 9.87 -23.56
N ASP A 27 -10.05 8.63 -23.60
CA ASP A 27 -9.52 7.96 -24.81
C ASP A 27 -8.34 8.68 -25.51
N GLN A 28 -7.72 9.66 -24.84
CA GLN A 28 -6.58 10.42 -25.36
C GLN A 28 -5.28 10.02 -24.67
N ARG A 29 -4.22 9.92 -25.47
CA ARG A 29 -2.83 9.75 -25.01
C ARG A 29 -2.18 11.12 -24.84
N ASN A 30 -1.84 11.47 -23.60
CA ASN A 30 -1.26 12.75 -23.22
C ASN A 30 0.17 12.57 -22.69
N SER A 31 1.05 13.55 -22.90
CA SER A 31 2.42 13.59 -22.33
C SER A 31 2.50 14.36 -21.00
N ALA A 32 1.38 14.97 -20.58
CA ALA A 32 1.21 15.64 -19.30
C ALA A 32 -0.21 15.37 -18.78
N LEU A 33 -0.42 15.58 -17.48
CA LEU A 33 -1.75 15.48 -16.90
C LEU A 33 -2.66 16.58 -17.50
N PRO A 34 -3.93 16.26 -17.83
CA PRO A 34 -4.90 17.28 -18.18
C PRO A 34 -5.13 18.27 -17.03
N GLU A 35 -5.38 19.55 -17.36
CA GLU A 35 -5.61 20.62 -16.36
C GLU A 35 -6.74 20.29 -15.37
N SER A 36 -7.79 19.60 -15.81
CA SER A 36 -8.89 19.18 -14.92
C SER A 36 -8.47 18.13 -13.90
N VAL A 37 -7.53 17.25 -14.25
CA VAL A 37 -6.96 16.26 -13.34
C VAL A 37 -6.03 16.95 -12.33
N GLU A 38 -5.16 17.86 -12.81
CA GLU A 38 -4.26 18.64 -11.95
C GLU A 38 -5.05 19.48 -10.94
N ALA A 39 -6.12 20.15 -11.38
CA ALA A 39 -7.01 20.92 -10.51
C ALA A 39 -7.66 20.03 -9.44
N LEU A 40 -8.14 18.83 -9.81
CA LEU A 40 -8.78 17.92 -8.87
C LEU A 40 -7.79 17.34 -7.85
N TYR A 41 -6.54 17.06 -8.24
CA TYR A 41 -5.49 16.72 -7.28
C TYR A 41 -5.22 17.86 -6.29
N ALA A 42 -5.15 19.11 -6.76
CA ALA A 42 -4.97 20.27 -5.89
C ALA A 42 -6.14 20.47 -4.91
N ASP A 43 -7.38 20.19 -5.34
CA ASP A 43 -8.55 20.22 -4.47
C ASP A 43 -8.47 19.15 -3.38
N VAL A 44 -8.08 17.92 -3.73
CA VAL A 44 -7.86 16.83 -2.75
C VAL A 44 -6.81 17.25 -1.72
N ASP A 45 -5.67 17.81 -2.15
CA ASP A 45 -4.62 18.30 -1.25
C ASP A 45 -5.12 19.42 -0.35
N THR A 46 -5.89 20.36 -0.88
CA THR A 46 -6.47 21.45 -0.10
C THR A 46 -7.36 20.92 1.02
N TRP A 47 -8.22 19.94 0.73
CA TRP A 47 -9.08 19.34 1.75
C TRP A 47 -8.30 18.47 2.75
N ALA A 48 -7.22 17.83 2.31
CA ALA A 48 -6.34 17.05 3.18
C ALA A 48 -5.61 17.93 4.20
N GLN A 49 -5.52 19.26 4.00
CA GLN A 49 -4.85 20.17 4.94
C GLN A 49 -5.55 20.28 6.31
N ASP A 50 -6.84 19.96 6.40
CA ASP A 50 -7.61 20.10 7.63
C ASP A 50 -7.72 18.79 8.44
N VAL A 51 -7.18 17.68 7.92
CA VAL A 51 -7.25 16.38 8.61
C VAL A 51 -6.33 16.35 9.84
N ASP A 52 -6.85 15.90 10.99
CA ASP A 52 -6.04 15.61 12.17
C ASP A 52 -5.47 14.19 12.07
N LEU A 53 -4.16 14.05 11.85
CA LEU A 53 -3.51 12.74 11.73
C LEU A 53 -3.42 12.00 13.08
N THR A 54 -3.39 12.73 14.19
CA THR A 54 -3.25 12.14 15.53
C THR A 54 -4.58 11.64 16.08
N ALA A 55 -5.64 12.41 15.85
CA ALA A 55 -7.00 12.17 16.33
C ALA A 55 -8.01 12.52 15.23
N VAL A 56 -8.16 11.61 14.26
CA VAL A 56 -8.96 11.81 13.04
C VAL A 56 -10.42 12.22 13.31
N GLU A 57 -10.98 11.82 14.46
CA GLU A 57 -12.30 12.23 14.95
C GLU A 57 -12.46 13.75 15.16
N ASN A 58 -11.35 14.47 15.36
CA ASN A 58 -11.32 15.92 15.52
C ASN A 58 -11.26 16.67 14.19
N THR A 59 -11.09 15.97 13.07
CA THR A 59 -11.13 16.60 11.74
C THR A 59 -12.45 17.35 11.55
N PRO A 60 -12.44 18.60 11.05
CA PRO A 60 -13.66 19.34 10.76
C PRO A 60 -14.59 18.52 9.86
N GLY A 61 -15.83 18.29 10.30
CA GLY A 61 -16.79 17.49 9.54
C GLY A 61 -16.45 15.99 9.43
N ALA A 62 -15.57 15.43 10.28
CA ALA A 62 -15.10 14.04 10.20
C ALA A 62 -16.23 13.03 9.94
N ALA A 63 -17.32 13.10 10.70
CA ALA A 63 -18.43 12.15 10.58
C ALA A 63 -19.21 12.26 9.25
N GLU A 64 -19.21 13.43 8.60
CA GLU A 64 -19.82 13.65 7.29
C GLU A 64 -18.90 13.16 6.17
N LEU A 65 -17.63 13.59 6.21
CA LEU A 65 -16.59 13.15 5.29
C LEU A 65 -16.44 11.62 5.30
N ASP A 66 -16.53 11.01 6.47
CA ASP A 66 -16.37 9.56 6.60
C ASP A 66 -17.59 8.78 6.08
N ARG A 67 -18.76 9.41 5.96
CA ARG A 67 -19.97 8.78 5.40
C ARG A 67 -20.13 9.00 3.90
N MET A 68 -19.33 9.89 3.32
CA MET A 68 -19.28 10.14 1.89
C MET A 68 -18.20 9.25 1.27
N THR A 69 -18.53 8.56 0.18
CA THR A 69 -17.52 7.81 -0.59
C THR A 69 -16.65 8.78 -1.37
N PHE A 70 -15.38 8.40 -1.60
CA PHE A 70 -14.48 9.23 -2.40
C PHE A 70 -14.99 9.42 -3.83
N HIS A 71 -15.58 8.37 -4.43
CA HIS A 71 -16.25 8.45 -5.74
C HIS A 71 -17.33 9.53 -5.77
N THR A 72 -18.22 9.58 -4.76
CA THR A 72 -19.29 10.60 -4.71
C THR A 72 -18.71 12.00 -4.65
N TRP A 73 -17.64 12.19 -3.87
CA TRP A 73 -16.98 13.49 -3.76
C TRP A 73 -16.33 13.90 -5.10
N LEU A 74 -15.59 13.00 -5.75
CA LEU A 74 -14.94 13.28 -7.04
C LEU A 74 -15.94 13.75 -8.12
N HIS A 75 -17.05 13.02 -8.27
CA HIS A 75 -18.11 13.37 -9.24
C HIS A 75 -18.91 14.63 -8.89
N GLN A 76 -18.76 15.18 -7.69
CA GLN A 76 -19.31 16.49 -7.31
C GLN A 76 -18.37 17.66 -7.58
N HIS A 77 -17.07 17.40 -7.71
CA HIS A 77 -16.03 18.43 -7.78
C HIS A 77 -15.34 18.53 -9.14
N ALA A 78 -15.51 17.54 -10.02
CA ALA A 78 -14.92 17.55 -11.35
C ALA A 78 -15.84 16.93 -12.42
N ASP A 79 -15.42 17.05 -13.68
CA ASP A 79 -16.01 16.28 -14.76
C ASP A 79 -15.72 14.78 -14.60
N ARG A 80 -16.48 13.96 -15.35
CA ARG A 80 -16.42 12.51 -15.24
C ARG A 80 -15.02 11.97 -15.50
N ASP A 81 -14.30 12.50 -16.48
CA ASP A 81 -13.03 11.91 -16.89
C ASP A 81 -11.93 12.16 -15.86
N ALA A 82 -11.87 13.39 -15.34
CA ALA A 82 -11.01 13.72 -14.21
C ALA A 82 -11.37 12.90 -12.97
N ALA A 83 -12.67 12.76 -12.66
CA ALA A 83 -13.13 11.98 -11.51
C ALA A 83 -12.74 10.50 -11.60
N GLU A 84 -12.92 9.86 -12.75
CA GLU A 84 -12.54 8.45 -12.94
C GLU A 84 -11.01 8.25 -12.90
N PHE A 85 -10.25 9.15 -13.53
CA PHE A 85 -8.79 9.07 -13.56
C PHE A 85 -8.19 9.26 -12.14
N VAL A 86 -8.63 10.29 -11.42
CA VAL A 86 -8.19 10.55 -10.04
C VAL A 86 -8.65 9.43 -9.10
N GLY A 87 -9.87 8.91 -9.30
CA GLY A 87 -10.38 7.79 -8.54
C GLY A 87 -9.48 6.56 -8.65
N ARG A 88 -9.09 6.17 -9.87
CA ARG A 88 -8.20 5.02 -10.10
C ARG A 88 -6.80 5.25 -9.57
N THR A 89 -6.21 6.41 -9.84
CA THR A 89 -4.82 6.70 -9.44
C THR A 89 -4.66 6.86 -7.94
N LEU A 90 -5.61 7.49 -7.24
CA LEU A 90 -5.52 7.66 -5.78
C LEU A 90 -6.08 6.45 -5.03
N ALA A 91 -7.34 6.06 -5.25
CA ALA A 91 -7.92 4.94 -4.51
C ALA A 91 -7.28 3.61 -4.92
N GLY A 92 -7.11 3.39 -6.22
CA GLY A 92 -6.47 2.19 -6.75
C GLY A 92 -4.97 2.19 -6.46
N GLY A 93 -4.25 3.19 -6.98
CA GLY A 93 -2.79 3.26 -6.88
C GLY A 93 -2.23 3.35 -5.46
N LEU A 94 -2.96 3.94 -4.51
CA LEU A 94 -2.46 4.11 -3.13
C LEU A 94 -3.04 3.10 -2.14
N LEU A 95 -4.26 2.60 -2.37
CA LEU A 95 -4.97 1.74 -1.42
C LEU A 95 -5.39 0.39 -1.99
N GLY A 96 -5.21 0.14 -3.28
CA GLY A 96 -5.69 -1.07 -3.97
C GLY A 96 -7.22 -1.17 -3.97
N LYS A 97 -7.94 -0.04 -3.97
CA LYS A 97 -9.40 -0.01 -3.82
C LYS A 97 -10.09 0.85 -4.86
N ASP A 98 -11.35 0.57 -5.10
CA ASP A 98 -12.20 1.48 -5.86
C ASP A 98 -12.55 2.70 -5.04
N ALA A 99 -12.69 3.85 -5.70
CA ALA A 99 -13.06 5.11 -5.04
C ALA A 99 -14.44 5.02 -4.33
N GLY A 100 -15.29 4.07 -4.72
CA GLY A 100 -16.58 3.81 -4.07
C GLY A 100 -16.47 3.11 -2.70
N ASP A 101 -15.36 2.43 -2.44
CA ASP A 101 -15.19 1.56 -1.26
C ASP A 101 -14.44 2.24 -0.10
N ILE A 102 -13.96 3.46 -0.32
CA ILE A 102 -13.26 4.28 0.68
C ILE A 102 -14.04 5.56 0.95
N SER A 103 -13.99 6.04 2.19
CA SER A 103 -14.57 7.34 2.53
C SER A 103 -13.66 8.49 2.11
N VAL A 104 -14.24 9.69 1.96
CA VAL A 104 -13.47 10.92 1.75
C VAL A 104 -12.49 11.11 2.90
N LEU A 105 -12.92 10.94 4.16
CA LEU A 105 -12.04 11.08 5.32
C LEU A 105 -10.83 10.13 5.25
N GLN A 106 -11.04 8.87 4.88
CA GLN A 106 -9.97 7.89 4.72
C GLN A 106 -8.97 8.27 3.64
N MET A 107 -9.45 8.76 2.48
CA MET A 107 -8.57 9.20 1.41
C MET A 107 -7.77 10.44 1.82
N LEU A 108 -8.43 11.45 2.39
CA LEU A 108 -7.76 12.69 2.83
C LEU A 108 -6.72 12.44 3.93
N PHE A 109 -7.03 11.56 4.90
CA PHE A 109 -6.06 11.13 5.89
C PHE A 109 -4.83 10.47 5.24
N TYR A 110 -5.06 9.56 4.30
CA TYR A 110 -3.97 8.86 3.63
C TYR A 110 -3.07 9.84 2.87
N ILE A 111 -3.67 10.75 2.07
CA ILE A 111 -2.97 11.82 1.35
C ILE A 111 -2.13 12.67 2.30
N ARG A 112 -2.76 13.18 3.37
CA ARG A 112 -2.06 14.01 4.35
C ARG A 112 -0.92 13.24 5.04
N SER A 113 -1.13 11.97 5.37
CA SER A 113 -0.12 11.15 6.05
C SER A 113 1.15 10.99 5.20
N GLY A 114 1.01 10.98 3.87
CA GLY A 114 2.11 10.86 2.92
C GLY A 114 2.69 12.18 2.44
N GLY A 115 2.25 13.32 2.99
CA GLY A 115 2.76 14.64 2.62
C GLY A 115 2.08 15.28 1.40
N GLY A 116 0.91 14.78 0.97
CA GLY A 116 0.14 15.32 -0.14
C GLY A 116 0.17 14.43 -1.38
N VAL A 117 -0.64 14.77 -2.38
CA VAL A 117 -0.77 14.01 -3.63
C VAL A 117 0.55 13.98 -4.36
N GLU A 118 1.21 15.13 -4.55
CA GLU A 118 2.50 15.23 -5.25
C GLU A 118 3.56 14.30 -4.61
N SER A 119 3.66 14.32 -3.28
CA SER A 119 4.59 13.44 -2.55
C SER A 119 4.27 11.96 -2.78
N LEU A 120 3.00 11.58 -2.83
CA LEU A 120 2.57 10.19 -2.95
C LEU A 120 2.55 9.64 -4.37
N THR A 121 2.54 10.47 -5.39
CA THR A 121 2.45 10.04 -6.80
C THR A 121 3.70 10.31 -7.62
N SER A 122 4.62 11.15 -7.13
CA SER A 122 5.82 11.53 -7.88
C SER A 122 7.00 10.59 -7.65
N THR A 123 7.73 10.29 -8.73
CA THR A 123 9.04 9.66 -8.62
C THR A 123 10.07 10.62 -8.05
N ARG A 124 10.38 11.71 -8.74
CA ARG A 124 11.42 12.65 -8.28
C ARG A 124 10.88 13.44 -7.09
N GLY A 125 11.54 13.31 -5.93
CA GLY A 125 11.17 13.99 -4.70
C GLY A 125 9.96 13.40 -3.98
N GLY A 126 9.37 12.31 -4.50
CA GLY A 126 8.21 11.66 -3.91
C GLY A 126 8.46 10.21 -3.49
N ALA A 127 7.38 9.49 -3.23
CA ALA A 127 7.37 8.17 -2.60
C ALA A 127 7.99 7.06 -3.46
N GLN A 128 8.01 7.24 -4.79
CA GLN A 128 8.51 6.26 -5.75
C GLN A 128 10.00 6.46 -6.10
N GLN A 129 10.67 7.45 -5.48
CA GLN A 129 12.01 7.88 -5.88
C GLN A 129 13.05 6.77 -5.83
N ASP A 130 13.18 6.08 -4.69
CA ASP A 130 14.35 5.25 -4.41
C ASP A 130 13.97 3.79 -4.14
N ARG A 131 14.86 2.89 -4.56
CA ARG A 131 14.75 1.44 -4.37
C ARG A 131 16.01 0.90 -3.73
N VAL A 132 15.84 -0.10 -2.88
CA VAL A 132 16.96 -0.82 -2.23
C VAL A 132 17.58 -1.79 -3.23
N ILE A 133 18.91 -1.74 -3.41
CA ILE A 133 19.64 -2.76 -4.17
C ILE A 133 19.49 -4.11 -3.45
N GLY A 134 19.02 -5.14 -4.17
CA GLY A 134 18.65 -6.43 -3.58
C GLY A 134 17.22 -6.50 -3.05
N GLY A 135 16.45 -5.40 -3.18
CA GLY A 135 15.05 -5.28 -2.84
C GLY A 135 14.76 -5.03 -1.35
N PRO A 136 13.51 -4.67 -1.00
CA PRO A 136 13.10 -4.41 0.39
C PRO A 136 13.46 -5.51 1.41
N PRO A 137 13.45 -6.82 1.07
CA PRO A 137 13.85 -7.87 2.03
C PRO A 137 15.30 -7.77 2.52
N ALA A 138 16.19 -7.07 1.80
CA ALA A 138 17.57 -6.87 2.24
C ALA A 138 17.61 -6.14 3.60
N LEU A 139 16.75 -5.13 3.80
CA LEU A 139 16.66 -4.40 5.06
C LEU A 139 16.23 -5.30 6.22
N ALA A 140 15.14 -6.05 6.04
CA ALA A 140 14.64 -6.97 7.05
C ALA A 140 15.67 -8.05 7.42
N ARG A 141 16.42 -8.57 6.44
CA ARG A 141 17.50 -9.55 6.69
C ARG A 141 18.64 -8.95 7.51
N ARG A 142 19.07 -7.72 7.22
CA ARG A 142 20.13 -7.05 8.01
C ARG A 142 19.70 -6.79 9.44
N MET A 143 18.46 -6.35 9.65
CA MET A 143 17.87 -6.21 10.99
C MET A 143 17.82 -7.55 11.73
N ALA A 144 17.45 -8.64 11.04
CA ALA A 144 17.41 -9.97 11.62
C ALA A 144 18.80 -10.50 12.00
N GLU A 145 19.82 -10.22 11.19
CA GLU A 145 21.22 -10.54 11.48
C GLU A 145 21.72 -9.80 12.73
N ASP A 146 21.43 -8.49 12.85
CA ASP A 146 21.81 -7.67 14.01
C ASP A 146 21.08 -8.09 15.29
N LEU A 147 19.80 -8.44 15.18
CA LEU A 147 19.01 -8.95 16.31
C LEU A 147 19.52 -10.32 16.81
N GLY A 148 20.13 -11.15 15.95
CA GLY A 148 20.59 -12.49 16.28
C GLY A 148 19.53 -13.57 16.04
N ALA A 149 19.93 -14.64 15.36
CA ALA A 149 19.03 -15.70 14.91
C ALA A 149 18.33 -16.44 16.06
N GLU A 150 18.91 -16.49 17.25
CA GLU A 150 18.34 -17.12 18.44
C GLU A 150 17.10 -16.39 18.99
N ARG A 151 16.91 -15.12 18.60
CA ARG A 151 15.75 -14.31 19.00
C ARG A 151 14.61 -14.37 17.98
N ILE A 152 14.82 -15.04 16.85
CA ILE A 152 13.87 -15.11 15.73
C ILE A 152 13.40 -16.54 15.57
N LEU A 153 12.13 -16.78 15.88
CA LEU A 153 11.52 -18.10 15.77
C LEU A 153 10.74 -18.20 14.47
N PHE A 154 11.38 -18.71 13.42
CA PHE A 154 10.68 -19.07 12.20
C PHE A 154 9.67 -20.20 12.44
N GLU A 155 8.64 -20.23 11.59
CA GLU A 155 7.53 -21.19 11.63
C GLU A 155 6.74 -21.18 12.96
N PHE A 156 6.98 -20.22 13.85
CA PHE A 156 6.16 -19.99 15.03
C PHE A 156 4.89 -19.23 14.62
N CYS A 157 3.92 -19.95 14.08
CA CYS A 157 2.64 -19.39 13.67
C CYS A 157 1.76 -19.16 14.89
N THR A 158 1.73 -17.95 15.44
CA THR A 158 0.86 -17.59 16.58
C THR A 158 -0.61 -17.78 16.23
N VAL A 159 -1.33 -18.56 17.04
CA VAL A 159 -2.78 -18.79 16.91
C VAL A 159 -3.56 -18.32 18.13
N GLY A 160 -2.89 -18.06 19.25
CA GLY A 160 -3.56 -17.61 20.47
C GLY A 160 -2.68 -16.75 21.38
N LEU A 161 -3.32 -15.79 22.04
CA LEU A 161 -2.75 -14.93 23.08
C LEU A 161 -3.64 -15.03 24.32
N GLN A 162 -3.10 -15.53 25.42
CA GLN A 162 -3.82 -15.68 26.69
C GLN A 162 -3.15 -14.86 27.80
N ARG A 163 -3.90 -13.95 28.40
CA ARG A 163 -3.47 -13.19 29.57
C ARG A 163 -3.47 -14.09 30.81
N GLU A 164 -2.34 -14.21 31.48
CA GLU A 164 -2.17 -14.97 32.73
C GLU A 164 -1.49 -14.10 33.80
N GLY A 165 -2.29 -13.53 34.70
CA GLY A 165 -1.80 -12.58 35.71
C GLY A 165 -1.19 -11.35 35.03
N ASP A 166 0.09 -11.11 35.29
CA ASP A 166 0.84 -9.99 34.73
C ASP A 166 1.61 -10.35 33.45
N THR A 167 1.49 -11.58 32.94
CA THR A 167 2.12 -12.02 31.67
C THR A 167 1.12 -12.41 30.56
N TRP A 168 1.61 -12.54 29.35
CA TRP A 168 0.93 -13.13 28.19
C TRP A 168 1.57 -14.47 27.83
N ARG A 169 0.74 -15.49 27.69
CA ARG A 169 1.11 -16.77 27.06
C ARG A 169 0.74 -16.73 25.58
N ILE A 170 1.71 -17.02 24.73
CA ILE A 170 1.56 -17.03 23.28
C ILE A 170 1.62 -18.48 22.80
N HIS A 171 0.59 -18.92 22.08
CA HIS A 171 0.46 -20.27 21.56
C HIS A 171 0.68 -20.29 20.05
N SER A 172 1.51 -21.22 19.57
CA SER A 172 1.68 -21.47 18.15
C SER A 172 0.80 -22.63 17.65
N ALA A 173 0.59 -22.68 16.34
CA ALA A 173 -0.16 -23.74 15.66
C ALA A 173 0.44 -25.15 15.88
N ASP A 174 1.75 -25.25 16.07
CA ASP A 174 2.46 -26.51 16.32
C ASP A 174 2.56 -26.87 17.81
N GLY A 175 1.91 -26.11 18.69
CA GLY A 175 1.83 -26.38 20.12
C GLY A 175 3.02 -25.90 20.95
N ARG A 176 3.93 -25.12 20.37
CA ARG A 176 4.95 -24.38 21.14
C ARG A 176 4.30 -23.22 21.90
N GLU A 177 4.97 -22.81 22.98
CA GLU A 177 4.52 -21.72 23.83
C GLU A 177 5.66 -20.75 24.16
N LEU A 178 5.30 -19.48 24.29
CA LEU A 178 6.16 -18.42 24.82
C LEU A 178 5.43 -17.68 25.94
N ILE A 179 6.19 -17.06 26.83
CA ILE A 179 5.67 -16.17 27.87
C ILE A 179 6.39 -14.84 27.75
N ALA A 180 5.63 -13.74 27.81
CA ALA A 180 6.17 -12.39 27.77
C ALA A 180 5.37 -11.44 28.69
N ASP A 181 6.04 -10.45 29.27
CA ASP A 181 5.37 -9.39 30.05
C ASP A 181 4.57 -8.44 29.14
N GLN A 182 5.11 -8.19 27.94
CA GLN A 182 4.55 -7.29 26.92
C GLN A 182 4.59 -7.97 25.56
N VAL A 183 3.58 -7.73 24.72
CA VAL A 183 3.51 -8.26 23.35
C VAL A 183 3.25 -7.11 22.39
N ILE A 184 4.07 -6.97 21.34
CA ILE A 184 3.76 -6.09 20.21
C ILE A 184 3.23 -6.95 19.06
N SER A 185 1.97 -6.74 18.66
CA SER A 185 1.45 -7.27 17.41
C SER A 185 1.83 -6.35 16.25
N THR A 186 2.63 -6.86 15.32
CA THR A 186 2.96 -6.21 14.03
C THR A 186 2.19 -6.83 12.86
N LEU A 187 1.22 -7.72 13.15
CA LEU A 187 0.42 -8.40 12.15
C LEU A 187 -0.54 -7.42 11.44
N PRO A 188 -0.77 -7.57 10.13
CA PRO A 188 -1.87 -6.87 9.47
C PRO A 188 -3.22 -7.30 10.08
N PRO A 189 -4.26 -6.47 10.01
CA PRO A 189 -5.57 -6.77 10.59
C PRO A 189 -6.17 -8.11 10.14
N THR A 190 -5.94 -8.50 8.89
CA THR A 190 -6.34 -9.79 8.30
C THR A 190 -5.73 -10.98 9.03
N ALA A 191 -4.42 -10.97 9.26
CA ALA A 191 -3.72 -12.04 9.97
C ALA A 191 -4.05 -12.03 11.47
N LEU A 192 -4.16 -10.84 12.07
CA LEU A 192 -4.54 -10.71 13.48
C LEU A 192 -5.94 -11.27 13.76
N ALA A 193 -6.86 -11.22 12.79
CA ALA A 193 -8.21 -11.77 12.93
C ALA A 193 -8.23 -13.30 13.12
N ALA A 194 -7.15 -14.00 12.75
CA ALA A 194 -7.00 -15.44 12.95
C ALA A 194 -6.39 -15.82 14.31
N VAL A 195 -6.01 -14.84 15.14
CA VAL A 195 -5.42 -15.06 16.46
C VAL A 195 -6.50 -14.97 17.54
N ASP A 196 -6.67 -16.03 18.33
CA ASP A 196 -7.59 -16.05 19.46
C ASP A 196 -7.00 -15.28 20.65
N ILE A 197 -7.63 -14.17 21.05
CA ILE A 197 -7.17 -13.33 22.15
C ILE A 197 -8.10 -13.47 23.37
N SER A 198 -7.53 -13.86 24.51
CA SER A 198 -8.23 -14.04 25.79
C SER A 198 -7.55 -13.25 26.92
N PRO A 199 -8.28 -12.39 27.68
CA PRO A 199 -9.68 -12.08 27.52
C PRO A 199 -9.96 -11.39 26.18
N ALA A 200 -11.23 -11.31 25.79
CA ALA A 200 -11.58 -10.67 24.53
C ALA A 200 -11.22 -9.17 24.58
N LEU A 201 -10.56 -8.66 23.52
CA LEU A 201 -10.28 -7.23 23.33
C LEU A 201 -11.54 -6.38 23.58
N PRO A 202 -11.45 -5.13 24.07
CA PRO A 202 -12.62 -4.27 24.27
C PRO A 202 -13.46 -4.12 22.99
N SER A 203 -14.78 -3.97 23.15
CA SER A 203 -15.73 -3.89 22.02
C SER A 203 -15.33 -2.85 20.95
N PRO A 204 -14.90 -1.62 21.31
CA PRO A 204 -14.45 -0.64 20.32
C PRO A 204 -13.23 -1.11 19.51
N LYS A 205 -12.26 -1.75 20.16
CA LYS A 205 -11.05 -2.29 19.51
C LYS A 205 -11.39 -3.42 18.53
N ARG A 206 -12.28 -4.34 18.93
CA ARG A 206 -12.76 -5.41 18.03
C ARG A 206 -13.49 -4.85 16.81
N ARG A 207 -14.28 -3.79 16.99
CA ARG A 207 -14.95 -3.10 15.88
C ARG A 207 -13.94 -2.42 14.97
N ALA A 208 -12.95 -1.72 15.52
CA ALA A 208 -11.87 -1.10 14.75
C ALA A 208 -11.18 -2.11 13.84
N LEU A 209 -10.73 -3.24 14.40
CA LEU A 209 -10.02 -4.28 13.65
C LEU A 209 -10.90 -4.91 12.55
N ARG A 210 -12.18 -5.18 12.83
CA ARG A 210 -13.12 -5.76 11.86
C ARG A 210 -13.59 -4.79 10.78
N SER A 211 -13.36 -3.49 10.96
CA SER A 211 -13.72 -2.46 9.99
C SER A 211 -12.59 -2.15 9.00
N LEU A 212 -11.41 -2.74 9.20
CA LEU A 212 -10.28 -2.62 8.29
C LEU A 212 -10.34 -3.73 7.25
N MET A 213 -10.31 -3.33 5.99
CA MET A 213 -10.22 -4.25 4.86
C MET A 213 -8.95 -3.90 4.07
N PRO A 214 -8.14 -4.88 3.66
CA PRO A 214 -7.09 -4.63 2.69
C PRO A 214 -7.69 -4.24 1.34
N GLY A 215 -6.89 -3.62 0.48
CA GLY A 215 -7.20 -3.54 -0.94
C GLY A 215 -6.81 -4.81 -1.68
N HIS A 216 -7.19 -4.83 -2.95
CA HIS A 216 -6.89 -5.86 -3.90
C HIS A 216 -5.97 -5.33 -5.00
N SER A 217 -4.86 -6.03 -5.24
CA SER A 217 -3.94 -5.71 -6.32
C SER A 217 -3.29 -6.97 -6.88
N LEU A 218 -3.17 -6.97 -8.19
CA LEU A 218 -2.26 -7.84 -8.92
C LEU A 218 -1.10 -7.02 -9.44
N LYS A 219 0.11 -7.49 -9.17
CA LYS A 219 1.35 -6.90 -9.66
C LYS A 219 1.95 -7.79 -10.73
N PHE A 220 2.35 -7.18 -11.84
CA PHE A 220 2.94 -7.89 -12.96
C PHE A 220 4.34 -7.37 -13.27
N HIS A 221 5.21 -8.26 -13.73
CA HIS A 221 6.50 -7.91 -14.32
C HIS A 221 6.63 -8.54 -15.70
N ALA A 222 6.79 -7.72 -16.73
CA ALA A 222 7.16 -8.14 -18.07
C ALA A 222 8.65 -7.83 -18.30
N VAL A 223 9.45 -8.88 -18.48
CA VAL A 223 10.91 -8.77 -18.67
C VAL A 223 11.26 -8.85 -20.14
N TYR A 224 12.02 -7.89 -20.64
CA TYR A 224 12.48 -7.77 -22.01
C TYR A 224 14.01 -7.82 -22.09
N PRO A 225 14.59 -8.11 -23.27
CA PRO A 225 16.04 -8.08 -23.45
C PRO A 225 16.67 -6.69 -23.26
N ALA A 226 15.86 -5.62 -23.37
CA ALA A 226 16.23 -4.22 -23.20
C ALA A 226 14.98 -3.40 -22.81
N PRO A 227 15.12 -2.20 -22.20
CA PRO A 227 13.99 -1.30 -21.91
C PRO A 227 13.48 -0.63 -23.20
N LEU A 228 12.64 -1.36 -23.94
CA LEU A 228 12.23 -1.03 -25.31
C LEU A 228 11.54 0.34 -25.45
N TRP A 229 10.87 0.83 -24.40
CA TRP A 229 10.20 2.12 -24.36
C TRP A 229 11.16 3.31 -24.46
N HIS A 230 12.41 3.17 -24.00
CA HIS A 230 13.41 4.24 -24.12
C HIS A 230 13.75 4.56 -25.58
N ASP A 231 13.66 3.59 -26.50
CA ASP A 231 13.88 3.82 -27.94
C ASP A 231 12.87 4.81 -28.54
N GLN A 232 11.71 4.97 -27.89
CA GLN A 232 10.65 5.92 -28.27
C GLN A 232 10.68 7.21 -27.45
N GLY A 233 11.68 7.39 -26.58
CA GLY A 233 11.77 8.53 -25.68
C GLY A 233 10.73 8.50 -24.55
N LEU A 234 10.17 7.34 -24.22
CA LEU A 234 9.21 7.17 -23.12
C LEU A 234 9.90 6.65 -21.87
N SER A 235 9.43 7.05 -20.69
CA SER A 235 9.98 6.64 -19.40
C SER A 235 9.55 5.24 -18.93
N GLY A 236 8.60 4.61 -19.64
CA GLY A 236 7.93 3.40 -19.18
C GLY A 236 6.85 3.66 -18.11
N VAL A 237 6.70 4.91 -17.66
CA VAL A 237 5.59 5.32 -16.78
C VAL A 237 4.34 5.58 -17.60
N PHE A 238 3.23 4.94 -17.25
CA PHE A 238 1.92 5.39 -17.71
C PHE A 238 0.84 5.24 -16.64
N ASN A 239 -0.20 6.07 -16.74
CA ASN A 239 -1.44 5.93 -15.97
C ASN A 239 -2.64 5.91 -16.91
N SER A 240 -3.70 5.17 -16.53
CA SER A 240 -4.89 5.01 -17.36
C SER A 240 -6.20 5.17 -16.58
N GLN A 241 -7.11 5.97 -17.13
CA GLN A 241 -8.49 6.14 -16.67
C GLN A 241 -9.33 4.88 -16.85
N ASP A 242 -8.95 3.99 -17.78
CA ASP A 242 -9.71 2.80 -18.13
C ASP A 242 -8.79 1.61 -18.43
N GLY A 243 -9.39 0.49 -18.84
CA GLY A 243 -8.69 -0.77 -19.04
C GLY A 243 -8.40 -1.52 -17.74
N TRP A 244 -7.66 -2.61 -17.86
CA TRP A 244 -7.22 -3.40 -16.72
C TRP A 244 -6.14 -2.67 -15.93
N ILE A 245 -5.17 -2.09 -16.63
CA ILE A 245 -3.96 -1.56 -16.03
C ILE A 245 -4.20 -0.12 -15.59
N THR A 246 -4.01 0.15 -14.30
CA THR A 246 -4.13 1.52 -13.78
C THR A 246 -2.82 2.27 -13.95
N GLU A 247 -1.69 1.60 -13.71
CA GLU A 247 -0.38 2.21 -13.85
C GLU A 247 0.71 1.20 -14.25
N ALA A 248 1.74 1.70 -14.92
CA ALA A 248 2.99 1.01 -15.17
C ALA A 248 4.18 1.90 -14.85
N VAL A 249 5.31 1.28 -14.54
CA VAL A 249 6.59 1.94 -14.27
C VAL A 249 7.74 1.09 -14.81
N ASP A 250 8.82 1.77 -15.19
CA ASP A 250 10.10 1.10 -15.44
C ASP A 250 10.67 0.52 -14.12
N ASN A 251 10.96 -0.77 -14.13
CA ASN A 251 11.56 -1.52 -13.04
C ASN A 251 12.91 -2.14 -13.40
N SER A 252 13.54 -1.64 -14.46
CA SER A 252 14.89 -2.02 -14.90
C SER A 252 15.90 -1.69 -13.81
N VAL A 253 16.87 -2.58 -13.62
CA VAL A 253 17.89 -2.46 -12.57
C VAL A 253 19.14 -1.84 -13.17
N PRO A 254 19.74 -0.81 -12.55
CA PRO A 254 20.98 -0.23 -13.02
C PRO A 254 22.08 -1.28 -13.22
N GLY A 255 22.71 -1.27 -14.40
CA GLY A 255 23.76 -2.22 -14.76
C GLY A 255 23.27 -3.57 -15.29
N ASP A 256 21.97 -3.85 -15.26
CA ASP A 256 21.35 -4.95 -15.99
C ASP A 256 20.92 -4.46 -17.37
N ALA A 257 21.13 -5.28 -18.41
CA ALA A 257 20.71 -4.94 -19.76
C ALA A 257 19.20 -5.08 -19.96
N ARG A 258 18.55 -5.93 -19.15
CA ARG A 258 17.13 -6.26 -19.30
C ARG A 258 16.25 -5.07 -18.97
N GLY A 259 15.22 -4.88 -19.79
CA GLY A 259 14.11 -4.00 -19.46
C GLY A 259 13.11 -4.74 -18.59
N VAL A 260 12.61 -4.14 -17.51
CA VAL A 260 11.52 -4.72 -16.73
C VAL A 260 10.39 -3.72 -16.64
N LEU A 261 9.26 -3.98 -17.28
CA LEU A 261 8.07 -3.16 -17.12
C LEU A 261 7.22 -3.76 -16.01
N THR A 262 6.93 -2.97 -14.98
CA THR A 262 6.04 -3.37 -13.89
C THR A 262 4.73 -2.65 -14.03
N PHE A 263 3.62 -3.34 -13.84
CA PHE A 263 2.31 -2.70 -13.90
C PHE A 263 1.32 -3.37 -12.95
N PHE A 264 0.26 -2.63 -12.66
CA PHE A 264 -0.67 -2.98 -11.60
C PHE A 264 -2.12 -2.89 -12.06
N VAL A 265 -2.90 -3.83 -11.55
CA VAL A 265 -4.36 -3.90 -11.65
C VAL A 265 -4.89 -3.85 -10.22
N TYR A 266 -5.90 -3.02 -9.95
CA TYR A 266 -6.41 -2.74 -8.61
C TYR A 266 -7.91 -3.03 -8.48
N GLY A 267 -8.40 -3.13 -7.23
CA GLY A 267 -9.82 -3.09 -6.90
C GLY A 267 -10.67 -4.11 -7.67
N GLU A 268 -11.81 -3.66 -8.17
CA GLU A 268 -12.75 -4.48 -8.93
C GLU A 268 -12.10 -5.11 -10.17
N GLN A 269 -11.25 -4.40 -10.90
CA GLN A 269 -10.57 -4.96 -12.08
C GLN A 269 -9.65 -6.11 -11.66
N ALA A 270 -8.96 -6.01 -10.53
CA ALA A 270 -8.14 -7.11 -10.03
C ALA A 270 -9.03 -8.31 -9.65
N ALA A 271 -10.19 -8.07 -9.04
CA ALA A 271 -11.12 -9.13 -8.63
C ALA A 271 -11.73 -9.85 -9.85
N GLN A 272 -12.02 -9.11 -10.91
CA GLN A 272 -12.51 -9.66 -12.17
C GLN A 272 -11.40 -10.44 -12.91
N LEU A 273 -10.18 -9.90 -12.93
CA LEU A 273 -9.04 -10.53 -13.60
C LEU A 273 -8.67 -11.88 -12.95
N THR A 274 -8.76 -11.99 -11.62
CA THR A 274 -8.54 -13.27 -10.91
C THR A 274 -9.58 -14.35 -11.25
N GLN A 275 -10.75 -14.00 -11.78
CA GLN A 275 -11.73 -14.98 -12.26
C GLN A 275 -11.36 -15.58 -13.62
N LEU A 276 -10.47 -14.96 -14.38
CA LEU A 276 -10.00 -15.50 -15.65
C LEU A 276 -8.95 -16.60 -15.42
N PRO A 277 -8.84 -17.60 -16.32
CA PRO A 277 -7.75 -18.57 -16.27
C PRO A 277 -6.38 -17.88 -16.31
N ALA A 278 -5.47 -18.25 -15.41
CA ALA A 278 -4.15 -17.61 -15.29
C ALA A 278 -3.35 -17.61 -16.61
N GLN A 279 -3.51 -18.63 -17.45
CA GLN A 279 -2.85 -18.73 -18.75
C GLN A 279 -3.34 -17.70 -19.79
N ASP A 280 -4.53 -17.13 -19.61
CA ASP A 280 -5.13 -16.18 -20.57
C ASP A 280 -4.77 -14.71 -20.22
N ARG A 281 -4.47 -14.44 -18.95
CA ARG A 281 -4.19 -13.08 -18.43
C ARG A 281 -3.01 -12.39 -19.12
N PRO A 282 -1.85 -13.03 -19.37
CA PRO A 282 -0.71 -12.36 -19.98
C PRO A 282 -1.02 -11.78 -21.35
N GLY A 283 -1.75 -12.51 -22.20
CA GLY A 283 -2.09 -12.03 -23.55
C GLY A 283 -2.96 -10.77 -23.52
N ILE A 284 -3.95 -10.74 -22.62
CA ILE A 284 -4.84 -9.59 -22.44
C ILE A 284 -4.06 -8.36 -21.97
N LEU A 285 -3.21 -8.54 -20.96
CA LEU A 285 -2.49 -7.42 -20.35
C LEU A 285 -1.36 -6.90 -21.25
N LEU A 286 -0.67 -7.79 -21.97
CA LEU A 286 0.40 -7.39 -22.89
C LEU A 286 -0.13 -6.67 -24.13
N GLU A 287 -1.32 -7.04 -24.60
CA GLU A 287 -2.03 -6.27 -25.64
C GLU A 287 -2.28 -4.84 -25.14
N GLU A 288 -2.87 -4.69 -23.96
CA GLU A 288 -3.14 -3.37 -23.38
C GLU A 288 -1.85 -2.56 -23.19
N VAL A 289 -0.78 -3.16 -22.65
CA VAL A 289 0.53 -2.48 -22.52
C VAL A 289 1.04 -1.99 -23.88
N ALA A 290 0.97 -2.83 -24.91
CA ALA A 290 1.44 -2.49 -26.25
C ALA A 290 0.63 -1.37 -26.89
N GLU A 291 -0.70 -1.35 -26.68
CA GLU A 291 -1.57 -0.26 -27.11
C GLU A 291 -1.25 1.05 -26.37
N ARG A 292 -1.13 1.00 -25.03
CA ARG A 292 -0.89 2.18 -24.20
C ARG A 292 0.44 2.86 -24.47
N LEU A 293 1.48 2.08 -24.75
CA LEU A 293 2.81 2.59 -25.10
C LEU A 293 3.05 2.70 -26.61
N ASN A 294 2.07 2.31 -27.44
CA ASN A 294 2.18 2.26 -28.89
C ASN A 294 3.43 1.49 -29.37
N ASP A 295 3.65 0.31 -28.79
CA ASP A 295 4.82 -0.53 -29.08
C ASP A 295 4.47 -2.02 -29.15
N GLN A 296 4.33 -2.52 -30.39
CA GLN A 296 4.00 -3.91 -30.65
C GLN A 296 5.10 -4.90 -30.22
N ARG A 297 6.33 -4.42 -29.93
CA ARG A 297 7.39 -5.29 -29.40
C ARG A 297 7.08 -5.79 -27.99
N LEU A 298 6.17 -5.10 -27.27
CA LEU A 298 5.79 -5.43 -25.91
C LEU A 298 4.90 -6.68 -25.80
N HIS A 299 4.43 -7.27 -26.91
CA HIS A 299 3.70 -8.55 -26.87
C HIS A 299 4.60 -9.74 -26.53
N GLY A 300 5.93 -9.59 -26.65
CA GLY A 300 6.88 -10.70 -26.53
C GLY A 300 7.90 -10.53 -25.41
N PRO A 301 7.50 -10.45 -24.12
CA PRO A 301 8.45 -10.50 -23.03
C PRO A 301 9.14 -11.86 -22.97
N THR A 302 10.38 -11.85 -22.52
CA THR A 302 11.16 -13.07 -22.21
C THR A 302 10.65 -13.79 -20.96
N GLU A 303 10.05 -13.05 -20.02
CA GLU A 303 9.45 -13.58 -18.81
C GLU A 303 8.26 -12.72 -18.41
N PHE A 304 7.20 -13.36 -17.91
CA PHE A 304 6.01 -12.69 -17.40
C PHE A 304 5.70 -13.25 -16.01
N ILE A 305 5.74 -12.39 -15.01
CA ILE A 305 5.55 -12.76 -13.61
C ILE A 305 4.29 -12.07 -13.11
N GLU A 306 3.39 -12.84 -12.50
CA GLU A 306 2.20 -12.35 -11.81
C GLU A 306 2.35 -12.60 -10.31
N PHE A 307 1.98 -11.61 -9.50
CA PHE A 307 1.95 -11.73 -8.05
C PHE A 307 0.64 -11.17 -7.48
N SER A 308 0.01 -11.96 -6.62
CA SER A 308 -1.25 -11.67 -5.94
C SER A 308 -1.01 -11.66 -4.44
N TRP A 309 -1.27 -10.53 -3.78
CA TRP A 309 -1.11 -10.42 -2.32
C TRP A 309 -2.26 -11.06 -1.54
N GLU A 310 -3.41 -11.29 -2.17
CA GLU A 310 -4.55 -11.97 -1.53
C GLU A 310 -4.28 -13.46 -1.29
N ASP A 311 -3.45 -14.08 -2.14
CA ASP A 311 -3.09 -15.49 -2.03
C ASP A 311 -2.04 -15.76 -0.93
N GLU A 312 -1.44 -14.70 -0.37
CA GLU A 312 -0.45 -14.80 0.70
C GLU A 312 -1.13 -14.98 2.07
N PRO A 313 -1.01 -16.15 2.73
CA PRO A 313 -1.83 -16.52 3.88
C PRO A 313 -1.62 -15.65 5.13
N PHE A 314 -0.48 -14.99 5.24
CA PHE A 314 -0.14 -14.10 6.36
C PHE A 314 -0.24 -12.61 6.02
N THR A 315 -0.71 -12.28 4.82
CA THR A 315 -0.94 -10.89 4.38
C THR A 315 -2.41 -10.69 4.06
N GLY A 316 -3.00 -11.50 3.19
CA GLY A 316 -4.42 -11.48 2.84
C GLY A 316 -4.89 -10.26 2.06
N GLY A 317 -4.00 -9.54 1.39
CA GLY A 317 -4.30 -8.35 0.56
C GLY A 317 -3.21 -7.28 0.59
N CYS A 318 -3.46 -6.10 0.02
CA CYS A 318 -2.45 -5.04 -0.14
C CYS A 318 -3.06 -3.65 -0.41
N PHE A 319 -2.30 -2.56 -0.46
CA PHE A 319 -0.95 -2.41 0.11
C PHE A 319 -0.99 -2.35 1.64
N SER A 320 -2.10 -1.86 2.17
CA SER A 320 -2.42 -1.80 3.58
C SER A 320 -3.93 -1.85 3.78
N SER A 321 -4.37 -2.14 5.01
CA SER A 321 -5.79 -2.08 5.31
C SER A 321 -6.27 -0.65 5.57
N SER A 322 -7.47 -0.33 5.07
CA SER A 322 -8.15 0.95 5.32
C SER A 322 -9.58 0.73 5.78
N PHE A 323 -10.13 1.71 6.51
CA PHE A 323 -11.46 1.57 7.09
C PHE A 323 -12.54 1.57 6.01
N ALA A 324 -13.52 0.67 6.16
CA ALA A 324 -14.77 0.76 5.42
C ALA A 324 -15.50 2.07 5.76
N VAL A 325 -16.24 2.60 4.78
CA VAL A 325 -16.97 3.87 4.86
C VAL A 325 -17.75 4.01 6.18
N GLY A 326 -17.54 5.12 6.88
CA GLY A 326 -18.25 5.51 8.10
C GLY A 326 -17.64 5.00 9.41
N ASN A 327 -16.50 4.32 9.36
CA ASN A 327 -15.84 3.73 10.53
C ASN A 327 -14.58 4.47 10.98
N MET A 328 -13.88 5.20 10.10
CA MET A 328 -12.62 5.84 10.43
C MET A 328 -12.78 6.88 11.54
N HIS A 329 -13.78 7.76 11.47
CA HIS A 329 -14.01 8.79 12.49
C HIS A 329 -14.36 8.20 13.86
N ARG A 330 -14.79 6.93 13.93
CA ARG A 330 -15.20 6.27 15.18
C ARG A 330 -14.07 5.47 15.80
N TYR A 331 -13.20 4.91 14.96
CA TYR A 331 -12.31 3.83 15.36
C TYR A 331 -10.85 4.06 14.99
N GLY A 332 -10.52 5.08 14.18
CA GLY A 332 -9.16 5.35 13.72
C GLY A 332 -8.17 5.52 14.87
N SER A 333 -8.47 6.37 15.86
CA SER A 333 -7.61 6.58 17.02
C SER A 333 -7.51 5.36 17.95
N ILE A 334 -8.51 4.48 17.93
CA ILE A 334 -8.57 3.26 18.76
C ILE A 334 -7.62 2.18 18.23
N LEU A 335 -7.35 2.16 16.93
CA LEU A 335 -6.56 1.13 16.29
C LEU A 335 -5.15 0.97 16.88
N LYS A 336 -4.49 2.08 17.22
CA LYS A 336 -3.12 2.09 17.81
C LYS A 336 -3.08 2.02 19.34
N GLN A 337 -4.22 2.03 20.03
CA GLN A 337 -4.26 2.01 21.50
C GLN A 337 -3.86 0.62 22.03
N PRO A 338 -2.91 0.52 22.96
CA PRO A 338 -2.56 -0.74 23.61
C PRO A 338 -3.68 -1.18 24.55
N TRP A 339 -3.67 -2.47 24.91
CA TRP A 339 -4.61 -3.05 25.85
C TRP A 339 -3.94 -4.10 26.72
N ASP A 340 -3.84 -3.83 28.02
CA ASP A 340 -3.32 -4.77 29.04
C ASP A 340 -1.98 -5.42 28.65
N GLY A 341 -1.02 -4.60 28.22
CA GLY A 341 0.31 -5.04 27.77
C GLY A 341 0.37 -5.68 26.38
N LEU A 342 -0.75 -5.71 25.65
CA LEU A 342 -0.78 -6.00 24.22
C LEU A 342 -0.78 -4.68 23.41
N HIS A 343 0.30 -4.47 22.69
CA HIS A 343 0.58 -3.31 21.85
C HIS A 343 0.31 -3.63 20.38
N PHE A 344 0.03 -2.59 19.59
CA PHE A 344 -0.31 -2.72 18.17
C PHE A 344 0.56 -1.77 17.36
N ALA A 345 1.44 -2.36 16.55
CA ALA A 345 2.26 -1.69 15.57
C ALA A 345 1.80 -2.12 14.16
N GLY A 346 2.66 -1.99 13.17
CA GLY A 346 2.30 -2.17 11.76
C GLY A 346 1.85 -0.86 11.12
N THR A 347 1.99 -0.78 9.81
CA THR A 347 1.90 0.48 9.06
C THR A 347 0.53 1.14 9.16
N GLU A 348 -0.54 0.35 9.31
CA GLU A 348 -1.92 0.84 9.50
C GLU A 348 -2.09 1.66 10.77
N THR A 349 -1.20 1.49 11.75
CA THR A 349 -1.23 2.25 13.01
C THR A 349 -0.42 3.53 12.95
N SER A 350 0.28 3.80 11.84
CA SER A 350 1.11 5.00 11.68
C SER A 350 0.27 6.21 11.28
N GLU A 351 0.62 7.37 11.83
CA GLU A 351 0.00 8.66 11.49
C GLU A 351 0.66 9.31 10.27
N ILE A 352 1.91 8.95 10.01
CA ILE A 352 2.74 9.49 8.93
C ILE A 352 3.23 8.31 8.09
N TRP A 353 3.15 8.44 6.78
CA TRP A 353 3.45 7.39 5.81
C TRP A 353 2.64 6.10 6.10
N ASN A 354 1.36 6.25 6.43
CA ASN A 354 0.45 5.13 6.65
C ASN A 354 0.39 4.26 5.39
N GLY A 355 0.52 2.95 5.54
CA GLY A 355 0.55 2.01 4.41
C GLY A 355 1.93 1.76 3.78
N TYR A 356 2.95 2.54 4.15
CA TYR A 356 4.31 2.39 3.61
C TYR A 356 5.27 1.70 4.60
N ILE A 357 6.44 1.30 4.11
CA ILE A 357 7.55 0.77 4.94
C ILE A 357 7.95 1.78 6.02
N GLU A 358 7.98 3.06 5.69
CA GLU A 358 8.27 4.14 6.65
C GLU A 358 7.25 4.17 7.81
N GLY A 359 5.95 3.99 7.52
CA GLY A 359 4.93 3.87 8.54
C GLY A 359 5.10 2.62 9.41
N ALA A 360 5.54 1.49 8.84
CA ALA A 360 5.84 0.28 9.60
C ALA A 360 6.99 0.47 10.59
N VAL A 361 8.07 1.14 10.15
CA VAL A 361 9.22 1.47 11.00
C VAL A 361 8.79 2.37 12.16
N ARG A 362 8.13 3.50 11.85
CA ARG A 362 7.65 4.46 12.86
C ARG A 362 6.71 3.83 13.87
N ALA A 363 5.80 2.97 13.42
CA ALA A 363 4.87 2.27 14.30
C ALA A 363 5.59 1.27 15.23
N GLY A 364 6.61 0.58 14.71
CA GLY A 364 7.44 -0.33 15.51
C GLY A 364 8.23 0.41 16.59
N GLU A 365 8.94 1.48 16.21
CA GLU A 365 9.71 2.32 17.13
C GLU A 365 8.83 2.94 18.21
N ARG A 366 7.66 3.48 17.82
CA ARG A 366 6.70 4.06 18.77
C ARG A 366 6.27 3.07 19.87
N GLU A 367 5.98 1.82 19.52
CA GLU A 367 5.58 0.83 20.51
C GLU A 367 6.77 0.30 21.32
N ALA A 368 7.96 0.18 20.72
CA ALA A 368 9.18 -0.17 21.43
C ALA A 368 9.54 0.90 22.49
N ASP A 369 9.51 2.18 22.13
CA ASP A 369 9.77 3.30 23.04
C ASP A 369 8.73 3.37 24.16
N ARG A 370 7.45 3.14 23.83
CA ARG A 370 6.37 3.10 24.82
C ARG A 370 6.61 2.01 25.87
N ILE A 371 7.08 0.84 25.47
CA ILE A 371 7.41 -0.25 26.39
C ILE A 371 8.67 0.09 27.20
N ALA A 372 9.71 0.65 26.57
CA ALA A 372 10.96 0.99 27.25
C ALA A 372 10.82 2.12 28.29
N ALA A 373 9.82 3.00 28.13
CA ALA A 373 9.55 4.10 29.04
C ALA A 373 8.69 3.74 30.27
N GLY A 374 8.02 2.58 30.23
CA GLY A 374 7.22 2.02 31.33
C GLY A 374 7.99 1.00 32.15
#